data_AF-A0A3M9MP47-F1
#
_entry.id   AF-A0A3M9MP47-F1
#
_cell.length_a   1.000
_cell.length_b   1.000
_cell.length_c   1.000
_cell.angle_alpha   90.00
_cell.angle_beta   90.00
_cell.angle_gamma   90.00
#
_symmetry.space_group_name_H-M   'P 1'
#
loop_
_entity.id
_entity.type
_entity.pdbx_description
1 polymer ?
#
loop_
_entity_poly.entity_id
_entity_poly.type
_entity_poly.pdbx_seq_one_letter_code
_entity_poly.pdbx_strand_id
1 'polypeptide(L)'
;MCLPLVLLIYNAHLQINESIPFINQFYMKNYLFILLITIVSLQVHGQRIQTDIFNDLQYESKGQKYKATLKKDIFDNLIFSDNNNNEITYTKKYLDLNHKGLITDEEAKLSFFGYFINRYSSGRDYKAKYDVDIFDKVIVEDNKNNRVEIGEDIFGNFTYEENRNNSKLSIKRDLSGNLEFNSEKEQASLRKDIFNKWSYKDSSGNNLEFSNKSWRKLMQRHGSDEEVFYYLVKKLLLF
;
A
#
# COMPACT_ATOMS: atom_id res chain seq x y z
N MET A 1 19.39 20.13 -84.38
CA MET A 1 20.43 20.46 -85.38
C MET A 1 21.75 20.59 -84.64
N CYS A 2 22.76 19.87 -85.13
CA CYS A 2 24.18 19.72 -84.77
C CYS A 2 24.87 20.51 -83.62
N LEU A 3 25.59 19.73 -82.80
CA LEU A 3 26.92 19.93 -82.16
C LEU A 3 27.99 20.58 -83.09
N PRO A 4 29.14 21.15 -82.62
CA PRO A 4 30.25 20.45 -81.92
C PRO A 4 30.94 21.27 -80.78
N LEU A 5 31.70 20.75 -79.79
CA LEU A 5 32.67 19.65 -79.64
C LEU A 5 34.12 20.04 -79.94
N VAL A 6 34.93 20.18 -78.87
CA VAL A 6 36.39 19.89 -78.72
C VAL A 6 36.58 19.72 -77.19
N LEU A 7 36.78 18.58 -76.52
CA LEU A 7 37.56 17.35 -76.69
C LEU A 7 39.08 17.53 -76.87
N LEU A 8 39.82 17.22 -75.80
CA LEU A 8 40.96 16.29 -75.73
C LEU A 8 42.25 16.82 -75.10
N ILE A 9 42.42 16.51 -73.83
CA ILE A 9 43.58 15.75 -73.32
C ILE A 9 42.96 14.58 -72.53
N TYR A 10 42.50 13.50 -73.18
CA TYR A 10 43.22 12.23 -73.41
C TYR A 10 44.15 11.83 -72.24
N ASN A 11 43.66 11.03 -71.30
CA ASN A 11 43.75 9.55 -71.25
C ASN A 11 45.18 9.02 -71.01
N ALA A 12 45.46 8.72 -69.74
CA ALA A 12 45.90 7.43 -69.23
C ALA A 12 45.68 7.50 -67.70
N HIS A 13 44.81 6.74 -67.06
CA HIS A 13 44.75 5.29 -67.10
C HIS A 13 43.38 4.83 -66.57
N LEU A 14 42.73 3.95 -67.32
CA LEU A 14 41.61 3.15 -66.88
C LEU A 14 42.01 2.21 -65.73
N GLN A 15 40.98 1.86 -64.94
CA GLN A 15 40.81 0.65 -64.14
C GLN A 15 41.64 0.53 -62.85
N ILE A 16 40.94 0.61 -61.70
CA ILE A 16 40.62 -0.56 -60.86
C ILE A 16 39.76 -0.08 -59.65
N ASN A 17 38.75 -0.90 -59.33
CA ASN A 17 37.97 -0.97 -58.08
C ASN A 17 36.75 -0.05 -57.87
N GLU A 18 35.60 -0.61 -58.27
CA GLU A 18 34.43 -0.74 -57.41
C GLU A 18 34.78 -1.14 -55.96
N SER A 19 33.88 -0.81 -55.02
CA SER A 19 33.91 -0.95 -53.55
C SER A 19 34.44 0.30 -52.83
N ILE A 20 33.60 1.09 -52.15
CA ILE A 20 33.19 0.87 -50.74
C ILE A 20 32.01 1.82 -50.37
N PRO A 21 30.84 1.33 -49.90
CA PRO A 21 29.96 2.08 -49.02
C PRO A 21 30.16 1.56 -47.58
N PHE A 22 31.18 2.03 -46.87
CA PHE A 22 31.47 1.55 -45.49
C PHE A 22 32.02 2.62 -44.55
N ILE A 23 31.99 3.91 -44.95
CA ILE A 23 32.57 4.99 -44.11
C ILE A 23 31.49 5.73 -43.28
N ASN A 24 30.20 5.66 -43.66
CA ASN A 24 29.13 6.33 -42.90
C ASN A 24 28.57 5.54 -41.71
N GLN A 25 28.86 4.24 -41.56
CA GLN A 25 28.34 3.43 -40.45
C GLN A 25 29.22 3.48 -39.20
N PHE A 26 30.47 3.94 -39.31
CA PHE A 26 31.40 3.99 -38.18
C PHE A 26 31.26 5.27 -37.35
N TYR A 27 30.81 6.37 -37.94
CA TYR A 27 30.69 7.65 -37.24
C TYR A 27 29.36 7.84 -36.49
N MET A 28 28.28 7.10 -36.83
CA MET A 28 27.01 7.17 -36.09
C MET A 28 26.96 6.34 -34.81
N LYS A 29 27.95 5.46 -34.55
CA LYS A 29 27.96 4.57 -33.39
C LYS A 29 28.48 5.23 -32.11
N ASN A 30 29.30 6.28 -32.24
CA ASN A 30 29.92 6.95 -31.09
C ASN A 30 29.07 8.10 -30.53
N TYR A 31 28.31 8.81 -31.36
CA TYR A 31 27.40 9.85 -30.86
C TYR A 31 26.20 9.27 -30.12
N LEU A 32 25.73 8.07 -30.48
CA LEU A 32 24.67 7.37 -29.74
C LEU A 32 25.13 6.98 -28.32
N PHE A 33 26.40 6.59 -28.18
CA PHE A 33 27.02 6.27 -26.90
C PHE A 33 27.27 7.52 -26.05
N ILE A 34 27.68 8.63 -26.67
CA ILE A 34 27.89 9.91 -25.98
C ILE A 34 26.55 10.54 -25.57
N LEU A 35 25.48 10.39 -26.38
CA LEU A 35 24.11 10.78 -25.99
C LEU A 35 23.60 9.92 -24.83
N LEU A 36 23.92 8.62 -24.81
CA LEU A 36 23.60 7.74 -23.68
C LEU A 36 24.32 8.19 -22.39
N ILE A 37 25.60 8.60 -22.50
CA ILE A 37 26.41 9.04 -21.35
C ILE A 37 25.96 10.41 -20.83
N THR A 38 25.52 11.34 -21.70
CA THR A 38 25.02 12.64 -21.25
C THR A 38 23.61 12.56 -20.62
N ILE A 39 22.74 11.66 -21.11
CA ILE A 39 21.44 11.38 -20.47
C ILE A 39 21.62 10.76 -19.06
N VAL A 40 22.70 10.00 -18.83
CA VAL A 40 23.03 9.45 -17.49
C VAL A 40 23.50 10.53 -16.50
N SER A 41 24.06 11.65 -16.97
CA SER A 41 24.66 12.68 -16.09
C SER A 41 23.71 13.76 -15.54
N LEU A 42 22.39 13.65 -15.77
CA LEU A 42 21.40 14.57 -15.17
C LEU A 42 20.44 13.85 -14.21
N GLN A 43 20.98 13.01 -13.33
CA GLN A 43 20.29 12.74 -12.06
C GLN A 43 20.50 13.95 -11.14
N VAL A 44 19.60 14.93 -11.23
CA VAL A 44 19.40 15.88 -10.15
C VAL A 44 19.01 15.06 -8.92
N HIS A 45 19.92 14.92 -7.95
CA HIS A 45 19.75 14.08 -6.75
C HIS A 45 18.78 14.72 -5.74
N GLY A 46 17.54 14.96 -6.18
CA GLY A 46 16.38 15.14 -5.32
C GLY A 46 15.82 13.78 -4.93
N GLN A 47 15.25 13.68 -3.72
CA GLN A 47 14.40 12.54 -3.37
C GLN A 47 13.26 12.54 -4.38
N ARG A 48 13.12 11.49 -5.20
CA ARG A 48 12.04 11.41 -6.16
C ARG A 48 11.55 9.99 -6.28
N ILE A 49 10.25 9.83 -6.11
CA ILE A 49 9.54 8.61 -6.51
C ILE A 49 9.52 8.60 -8.04
N GLN A 50 9.97 7.50 -8.63
CA GLN A 50 10.02 7.28 -10.07
C GLN A 50 9.11 6.10 -10.42
N THR A 51 8.50 6.15 -11.59
CA THR A 51 7.70 5.06 -12.14
C THR A 51 8.54 4.33 -13.18
N ASP A 52 8.62 3.01 -13.09
CA ASP A 52 9.34 2.21 -14.08
C ASP A 52 8.45 1.78 -15.26
N ILE A 53 9.03 1.02 -16.19
CA ILE A 53 8.35 0.57 -17.42
C ILE A 53 7.18 -0.39 -17.17
N PHE A 54 7.08 -0.97 -15.96
CA PHE A 54 5.99 -1.84 -15.54
C PHE A 54 4.92 -1.08 -14.73
N ASN A 55 5.06 0.25 -14.64
CA ASN A 55 4.22 1.12 -13.81
C ASN A 55 4.35 0.83 -12.30
N ASP A 56 5.48 0.25 -11.89
CA ASP A 56 5.85 0.10 -10.48
C ASP A 56 6.54 1.38 -9.98
N LEU A 57 6.35 1.69 -8.70
CA LEU A 57 6.99 2.86 -8.09
C LEU A 57 8.31 2.46 -7.43
N GLN A 58 9.32 3.30 -7.60
CA GLN A 58 10.65 3.14 -7.04
C GLN A 58 11.06 4.42 -6.32
N TYR A 59 11.73 4.27 -5.18
CA TYR A 59 12.24 5.39 -4.39
C TYR A 59 13.71 5.16 -4.05
N GLU A 60 14.51 6.22 -4.13
CA GLU A 60 15.89 6.23 -3.68
C GLU A 60 16.16 7.51 -2.87
N SER A 61 16.69 7.34 -1.66
CA SER A 61 17.02 8.47 -0.79
C SER A 61 18.29 9.20 -1.25
N LYS A 62 18.47 10.43 -0.77
CA LYS A 62 19.73 11.17 -0.98
C LYS A 62 20.91 10.38 -0.43
N GLY A 63 21.88 10.10 -1.29
CA GLY A 63 23.04 9.28 -0.95
C GLY A 63 22.79 7.76 -1.03
N GLN A 64 21.68 7.34 -1.65
CA GLN A 64 21.41 5.94 -2.05
C GLN A 64 21.39 4.91 -0.92
N LYS A 65 21.26 5.36 0.34
CA LYS A 65 21.28 4.49 1.53
C LYS A 65 19.98 3.71 1.70
N TYR A 66 18.87 4.26 1.23
CA TYR A 66 17.55 3.66 1.33
C TYR A 66 16.90 3.56 -0.04
N LYS A 67 16.37 2.39 -0.36
CA LYS A 67 15.70 2.07 -1.60
C LYS A 67 14.41 1.33 -1.28
N ALA A 68 13.32 1.73 -1.90
CA ALA A 68 12.03 1.08 -1.73
C ALA A 68 11.30 0.93 -3.07
N THR A 69 10.38 -0.02 -3.12
CA THR A 69 9.52 -0.24 -4.28
C THR A 69 8.09 -0.50 -3.85
N LEU A 70 7.14 -0.14 -4.72
CA LEU A 70 5.73 -0.53 -4.61
C LEU A 70 5.31 -1.12 -5.94
N LYS A 71 5.03 -2.43 -5.93
CA LYS A 71 4.83 -3.23 -7.14
C LYS A 71 3.51 -3.96 -7.13
N LYS A 72 2.99 -4.26 -8.32
CA LYS A 72 1.90 -5.24 -8.45
C LYS A 72 2.46 -6.62 -8.75
N ASP A 73 1.93 -7.65 -8.11
CA ASP A 73 2.18 -9.03 -8.50
C ASP A 73 1.20 -9.50 -9.60
N ILE A 74 1.30 -10.77 -9.98
CA ILE A 74 0.46 -11.39 -11.02
C ILE A 74 -1.03 -11.53 -10.63
N PHE A 75 -1.36 -11.32 -9.35
CA PHE A 75 -2.72 -11.37 -8.82
C PHE A 75 -3.27 -9.96 -8.51
N ASP A 76 -2.57 -8.91 -8.99
CA ASP A 76 -2.83 -7.51 -8.68
C ASP A 76 -2.76 -7.18 -7.17
N ASN A 77 -2.05 -7.98 -6.38
CA ASN A 77 -1.70 -7.59 -5.01
C ASN A 77 -0.66 -6.47 -5.08
N LEU A 78 -0.74 -5.55 -4.13
CA LEU A 78 0.19 -4.43 -4.03
C LEU A 78 1.23 -4.74 -2.95
N ILE A 79 2.50 -4.80 -3.35
CA ILE A 79 3.62 -5.21 -2.51
C ILE A 79 4.59 -4.04 -2.35
N PHE A 80 4.72 -3.54 -1.12
CA PHE A 80 5.81 -2.67 -0.73
C PHE A 80 7.01 -3.51 -0.30
N SER A 81 8.21 -3.14 -0.73
CA SER A 81 9.45 -3.72 -0.23
C SER A 81 10.58 -2.70 -0.20
N ASP A 82 11.56 -2.89 0.70
CA ASP A 82 12.73 -2.01 0.78
C ASP A 82 14.04 -2.76 1.03
N ASN A 83 15.16 -2.03 0.97
CA ASN A 83 16.50 -2.57 1.22
C ASN A 83 16.81 -2.79 2.73
N ASN A 84 15.83 -2.59 3.60
CA ASN A 84 15.88 -2.94 5.02
C ASN A 84 15.18 -4.29 5.30
N ASN A 85 14.80 -5.03 4.25
CA ASN A 85 14.07 -6.30 4.33
C ASN A 85 12.67 -6.15 4.95
N ASN A 86 12.05 -4.97 4.81
CA ASN A 86 10.63 -4.80 5.09
C ASN A 86 9.81 -5.21 3.87
N GLU A 87 8.65 -5.84 4.09
CA GLU A 87 7.74 -6.26 3.02
C GLU A 87 6.28 -6.17 3.48
N ILE A 88 5.44 -5.40 2.79
CA ILE A 88 4.02 -5.26 3.13
C ILE A 88 3.18 -5.64 1.93
N THR A 89 2.31 -6.62 2.10
CA THR A 89 1.43 -7.11 1.03
C THR A 89 -0.01 -6.72 1.32
N TYR A 90 -0.65 -6.06 0.36
CA TYR A 90 -2.09 -5.82 0.34
C TYR A 90 -2.71 -6.66 -0.77
N THR A 91 -3.60 -7.58 -0.41
CA THR A 91 -4.25 -8.38 -1.44
C THR A 91 -5.22 -7.54 -2.25
N LYS A 92 -5.42 -7.92 -3.52
CA LYS A 92 -6.38 -7.24 -4.39
C LYS A 92 -7.76 -7.12 -3.73
N LYS A 93 -8.22 -8.20 -3.08
CA LYS A 93 -9.51 -8.24 -2.40
C LYS A 93 -9.59 -7.21 -1.26
N TYR A 94 -8.52 -7.09 -0.45
CA TYR A 94 -8.45 -6.06 0.59
C TYR A 94 -8.47 -4.65 0.00
N LEU A 95 -7.73 -4.41 -1.08
CA LEU A 95 -7.68 -3.10 -1.75
C LEU A 95 -9.04 -2.70 -2.34
N ASP A 96 -9.74 -3.63 -2.98
CA ASP A 96 -11.06 -3.38 -3.56
C ASP A 96 -12.09 -3.00 -2.48
N LEU A 97 -11.98 -3.60 -1.29
CA LEU A 97 -12.85 -3.35 -0.13
C LEU A 97 -12.51 -2.04 0.59
N ASN A 98 -11.24 -1.79 0.89
CA ASN A 98 -10.81 -0.72 1.81
C ASN A 98 -10.17 0.50 1.13
N HIS A 99 -9.73 0.35 -0.12
CA HIS A 99 -8.97 1.35 -0.86
C HIS A 99 -9.42 1.42 -2.32
N LYS A 100 -10.75 1.46 -2.53
CA LYS A 100 -11.35 1.46 -3.87
C LYS A 100 -10.77 2.59 -4.73
N GLY A 101 -10.24 2.23 -5.90
CA GLY A 101 -9.66 3.19 -6.84
C GLY A 101 -8.19 3.57 -6.56
N LEU A 102 -7.56 3.04 -5.51
CA LEU A 102 -6.16 3.33 -5.19
C LEU A 102 -5.20 3.04 -6.35
N ILE A 103 -5.44 1.95 -7.09
CA ILE A 103 -4.58 1.54 -8.20
C ILE A 103 -4.76 2.45 -9.43
N THR A 104 -5.96 3.00 -9.61
CA THR A 104 -6.29 3.87 -10.76
C THR A 104 -5.93 5.33 -10.54
N ASP A 105 -5.89 5.75 -9.27
CA ASP A 105 -5.55 7.11 -8.88
C ASP A 105 -4.04 7.22 -8.61
N GLU A 106 -3.33 7.91 -9.50
CA GLU A 106 -1.88 8.10 -9.41
C GLU A 106 -1.47 8.86 -8.14
N GLU A 107 -2.23 9.89 -7.74
CA GLU A 107 -1.93 10.69 -6.55
C GLU A 107 -2.14 9.86 -5.27
N ALA A 108 -3.23 9.09 -5.22
CA ALA A 108 -3.47 8.17 -4.11
C ALA A 108 -2.38 7.10 -4.03
N LYS A 109 -1.97 6.51 -5.16
CA LYS A 109 -0.89 5.50 -5.22
C LYS A 109 0.44 6.06 -4.76
N LEU A 110 0.80 7.28 -5.19
CA LEU A 110 2.02 7.99 -4.74
C LEU A 110 1.98 8.28 -3.23
N SER A 111 0.83 8.75 -2.73
CA SER A 111 0.63 9.04 -1.30
C SER A 111 0.74 7.77 -0.45
N PHE A 112 0.16 6.68 -0.93
CA PHE A 112 0.24 5.36 -0.30
C PHE A 112 1.68 4.83 -0.25
N PHE A 113 2.45 5.00 -1.34
CA PHE A 113 3.86 4.65 -1.32
C PHE A 113 4.68 5.53 -0.36
N GLY A 114 4.44 6.85 -0.38
CA GLY A 114 5.07 7.79 0.53
C GLY A 114 4.82 7.47 2.00
N TYR A 115 3.60 7.01 2.34
CA TYR A 115 3.27 6.53 3.67
C TYR A 115 4.20 5.38 4.10
N PHE A 116 4.43 4.37 3.26
CA PHE A 116 5.31 3.25 3.61
C PHE A 116 6.77 3.67 3.78
N ILE A 117 7.28 4.50 2.89
CA ILE A 117 8.64 5.04 3.01
C ILE A 117 8.80 5.75 4.36
N ASN A 118 7.87 6.63 4.73
CA ASN A 118 7.90 7.33 6.01
C ASN A 118 7.76 6.37 7.21
N ARG A 119 6.91 5.34 7.09
CA ARG A 119 6.56 4.44 8.18
C ARG A 119 7.64 3.40 8.48
N TYR A 120 8.31 2.89 7.45
CA TYR A 120 9.16 1.69 7.53
C TYR A 120 10.63 1.95 7.26
N SER A 121 11.03 3.11 6.73
CA SER A 121 12.44 3.41 6.42
C SER A 121 13.41 3.33 7.60
N SER A 122 12.93 3.49 8.83
CA SER A 122 13.73 3.34 10.06
C SER A 122 13.73 1.92 10.63
N GLY A 123 12.75 1.08 10.23
CA GLY A 123 12.61 -0.29 10.69
C GLY A 123 13.34 -1.28 9.78
N ARG A 124 13.52 -2.50 10.26
CA ARG A 124 14.07 -3.62 9.49
C ARG A 124 13.28 -4.89 9.74
N ASP A 125 13.36 -5.80 8.77
CA ASP A 125 12.83 -7.16 8.86
C ASP A 125 11.33 -7.21 9.26
N TYR A 126 10.55 -6.18 8.94
CA TYR A 126 9.11 -6.16 9.24
C TYR A 126 8.31 -6.64 8.06
N LYS A 127 7.46 -7.66 8.27
CA LYS A 127 6.58 -8.19 7.24
C LYS A 127 5.14 -8.19 7.71
N ALA A 128 4.24 -7.71 6.87
CA ALA A 128 2.80 -7.74 7.16
C ALA A 128 1.97 -8.05 5.92
N LYS A 129 0.82 -8.66 6.14
CA LYS A 129 -0.14 -9.00 5.10
C LYS A 129 -1.52 -8.48 5.50
N TYR A 130 -2.16 -7.79 4.57
CA TYR A 130 -3.54 -7.30 4.65
C TYR A 130 -4.36 -8.08 3.65
N ASP A 131 -5.31 -8.87 4.14
CA ASP A 131 -6.07 -9.82 3.33
C ASP A 131 -7.56 -9.77 3.68
N VAL A 132 -8.36 -10.41 2.83
CA VAL A 132 -9.77 -10.69 3.09
C VAL A 132 -10.03 -12.16 2.79
N ASP A 133 -10.55 -12.88 3.78
CA ASP A 133 -10.80 -14.31 3.65
C ASP A 133 -12.04 -14.63 2.78
N ILE A 134 -12.37 -15.91 2.68
CA ILE A 134 -13.51 -16.39 1.88
C ILE A 134 -14.89 -16.01 2.46
N PHE A 135 -14.94 -15.58 3.72
CA PHE A 135 -16.14 -15.12 4.41
C PHE A 135 -16.20 -13.59 4.53
N ASP A 136 -15.41 -12.89 3.70
CA ASP A 136 -15.30 -11.44 3.68
C ASP A 136 -14.79 -10.81 4.99
N LYS A 137 -14.11 -11.61 5.82
CA LYS A 137 -13.41 -11.10 7.01
C LYS A 137 -12.08 -10.49 6.62
N VAL A 138 -11.83 -9.28 7.08
CA VAL A 138 -10.54 -8.63 6.99
C VAL A 138 -9.56 -9.30 7.96
N ILE A 139 -8.41 -9.73 7.45
CA ILE A 139 -7.33 -10.33 8.23
C ILE A 139 -6.07 -9.48 8.03
N VAL A 140 -5.48 -9.02 9.13
CA VAL A 140 -4.18 -8.34 9.11
C VAL A 140 -3.23 -9.11 10.01
N GLU A 141 -2.09 -9.53 9.50
CA GLU A 141 -1.10 -10.28 10.26
C GLU A 141 0.31 -9.81 9.97
N ASP A 142 1.21 -9.95 10.96
CA ASP A 142 2.61 -9.61 10.79
C ASP A 142 3.56 -10.71 11.29
N ASN A 143 4.84 -10.58 10.93
CA ASN A 143 5.90 -11.51 11.34
C ASN A 143 6.36 -11.33 12.80
N LYS A 144 5.60 -10.57 13.60
CA LYS A 144 5.79 -10.42 15.05
C LYS A 144 4.65 -11.08 15.84
N ASN A 145 3.92 -12.00 15.20
CA ASN A 145 2.78 -12.73 15.76
C ASN A 145 1.60 -11.82 16.14
N ASN A 146 1.50 -10.62 15.56
CA ASN A 146 0.29 -9.83 15.69
C ASN A 146 -0.71 -10.26 14.60
N ARG A 147 -1.97 -10.43 14.98
CA ARG A 147 -3.06 -10.76 14.05
C ARG A 147 -4.35 -10.07 14.48
N VAL A 148 -5.04 -9.47 13.52
CA VAL A 148 -6.37 -8.88 13.68
C VAL A 148 -7.30 -9.52 12.67
N GLU A 149 -8.50 -9.90 13.11
CA GLU A 149 -9.61 -10.38 12.28
C GLU A 149 -10.85 -9.54 12.57
N ILE A 150 -11.48 -9.03 11.51
CA ILE A 150 -12.68 -8.19 11.60
C ILE A 150 -13.67 -8.66 10.55
N GLY A 151 -14.93 -8.85 10.94
CA GLY A 151 -16.00 -9.20 10.00
C GLY A 151 -17.25 -9.65 10.75
N GLU A 152 -18.04 -10.51 10.11
CA GLU A 152 -19.27 -11.04 10.69
C GLU A 152 -19.14 -12.52 11.08
N ASP A 153 -19.89 -12.95 12.09
CA ASP A 153 -20.10 -14.37 12.39
C ASP A 153 -21.13 -15.00 11.43
N ILE A 154 -21.40 -16.29 11.60
CA ILE A 154 -22.36 -17.04 10.76
C ILE A 154 -23.81 -16.55 10.88
N PHE A 155 -24.11 -15.70 11.86
CA PHE A 155 -25.42 -15.10 12.10
C PHE A 155 -25.47 -13.64 11.63
N GLY A 156 -24.41 -13.12 11.01
CA GLY A 156 -24.31 -11.73 10.55
C GLY A 156 -23.97 -10.73 11.67
N ASN A 157 -23.48 -11.19 12.81
CA ASN A 157 -23.10 -10.32 13.91
C ASN A 157 -21.65 -9.86 13.77
N PHE A 158 -21.38 -8.58 14.08
CA PHE A 158 -20.03 -8.05 14.13
C PHE A 158 -19.12 -8.84 15.08
N THR A 159 -17.89 -9.09 14.60
CA THR A 159 -16.81 -9.72 15.33
C THR A 159 -15.50 -8.97 15.12
N TYR A 160 -14.75 -8.84 16.20
CA TYR A 160 -13.38 -8.35 16.21
C TYR A 160 -12.56 -9.28 17.09
N GLU A 161 -11.44 -9.76 16.58
CA GLU A 161 -10.46 -10.53 17.34
C GLU A 161 -9.06 -9.98 17.07
N GLU A 162 -8.31 -9.73 18.13
CA GLU A 162 -6.92 -9.29 18.05
C GLU A 162 -6.04 -10.19 18.92
N ASN A 163 -4.90 -10.57 18.36
CA ASN A 163 -3.77 -11.11 19.10
C ASN A 163 -2.61 -10.14 18.92
N ARG A 164 -2.10 -9.60 20.03
CA ARG A 164 -0.96 -8.69 20.03
C ARG A 164 -0.01 -9.05 21.16
N ASN A 165 1.25 -9.32 20.84
CA ASN A 165 2.27 -9.72 21.82
C ASN A 165 1.79 -10.84 22.77
N ASN A 166 1.14 -11.87 22.24
CA ASN A 166 0.50 -12.97 22.98
C ASN A 166 -0.72 -12.59 23.84
N SER A 167 -1.16 -11.33 23.85
CA SER A 167 -2.41 -10.94 24.49
C SER A 167 -3.55 -11.06 23.49
N LYS A 168 -4.57 -11.84 23.84
CA LYS A 168 -5.79 -11.96 23.04
C LYS A 168 -6.88 -11.05 23.58
N LEU A 169 -7.56 -10.36 22.68
CA LEU A 169 -8.79 -9.66 22.98
C LEU A 169 -9.83 -9.84 21.87
N SER A 170 -11.09 -9.68 22.22
CA SER A 170 -12.20 -9.84 21.28
C SER A 170 -13.36 -8.93 21.63
N ILE A 171 -14.09 -8.48 20.61
CA ILE A 171 -15.40 -7.84 20.73
C ILE A 171 -16.38 -8.64 19.89
N LYS A 172 -17.50 -9.05 20.50
CA LYS A 172 -18.54 -9.84 19.83
C LYS A 172 -19.91 -9.35 20.23
N ARG A 173 -20.87 -9.49 19.32
CA ARG A 173 -22.29 -9.31 19.63
C ARG A 173 -22.94 -10.67 19.91
N ASP A 174 -23.70 -10.76 21.01
CA ASP A 174 -24.48 -11.94 21.35
C ASP A 174 -25.84 -11.97 20.64
N LEU A 175 -26.55 -13.09 20.76
CA LEU A 175 -27.89 -13.27 20.16
C LEU A 175 -28.97 -12.34 20.73
N SER A 176 -28.72 -11.73 21.89
CA SER A 176 -29.60 -10.74 22.51
C SER A 176 -29.28 -9.31 22.03
N GLY A 177 -28.28 -9.14 21.15
CA GLY A 177 -27.82 -7.86 20.67
C GLY A 177 -26.92 -7.11 21.64
N ASN A 178 -26.42 -7.75 22.71
CA ASN A 178 -25.43 -7.14 23.60
C ASN A 178 -24.03 -7.26 23.01
N LEU A 179 -23.18 -6.29 23.31
CA LEU A 179 -21.77 -6.33 22.93
C LEU A 179 -20.92 -6.71 24.13
N GLU A 180 -19.96 -7.60 23.93
CA GLU A 180 -19.04 -8.09 24.95
C GLU A 180 -17.61 -7.93 24.48
N PHE A 181 -16.79 -7.34 25.36
CA PHE A 181 -15.35 -7.26 25.22
C PHE A 181 -14.73 -8.26 26.19
N ASN A 182 -13.79 -9.07 25.70
CA ASN A 182 -13.05 -10.02 26.51
C ASN A 182 -11.58 -9.95 26.17
N SER A 183 -10.75 -9.81 27.20
CA SER A 183 -9.30 -10.00 27.14
C SER A 183 -8.86 -10.93 28.28
N GLU A 184 -7.56 -11.20 28.39
CA GLU A 184 -7.03 -12.01 29.49
C GLU A 184 -7.24 -11.37 30.88
N LYS A 185 -7.32 -10.04 30.96
CA LYS A 185 -7.36 -9.29 32.23
C LYS A 185 -8.66 -8.56 32.46
N GLU A 186 -9.23 -8.00 31.39
CA GLU A 186 -10.38 -7.12 31.45
C GLU A 186 -11.54 -7.65 30.61
N GLN A 187 -12.75 -7.34 31.06
CA GLN A 187 -14.01 -7.65 30.41
C GLN A 187 -14.90 -6.41 30.43
N ALA A 188 -15.69 -6.21 29.38
CA ALA A 188 -16.71 -5.18 29.37
C ALA A 188 -17.95 -5.64 28.62
N SER A 189 -19.07 -4.98 28.88
CA SER A 189 -20.31 -5.20 28.16
C SER A 189 -21.04 -3.90 27.91
N LEU A 190 -21.70 -3.82 26.77
CA LEU A 190 -22.68 -2.79 26.44
C LEU A 190 -24.02 -3.46 26.15
N ARG A 191 -25.03 -3.12 26.94
CA ARG A 191 -26.34 -3.78 26.95
C ARG A 191 -27.47 -2.78 26.81
N LYS A 192 -28.53 -3.19 26.16
CA LYS A 192 -29.77 -2.42 26.04
C LYS A 192 -30.85 -3.06 26.90
N ASP A 193 -31.45 -2.29 27.81
CA ASP A 193 -32.54 -2.78 28.65
C ASP A 193 -33.89 -2.81 27.89
N ILE A 194 -34.92 -3.35 28.57
CA ILE A 194 -36.29 -3.44 28.03
C ILE A 194 -36.95 -2.06 27.79
N PHE A 195 -36.37 -0.98 28.31
CA PHE A 195 -36.83 0.40 28.11
C PHE A 195 -35.99 1.12 27.05
N ASN A 196 -35.19 0.39 26.27
CA ASN A 196 -34.29 0.90 25.25
C ASN A 196 -33.15 1.80 25.78
N LYS A 197 -32.82 1.73 27.07
CA LYS A 197 -31.67 2.44 27.64
C LYS A 197 -30.41 1.60 27.52
N TRP A 198 -29.33 2.25 27.13
CA TRP A 198 -28.02 1.63 27.02
C TRP A 198 -27.25 1.74 28.33
N SER A 199 -26.55 0.68 28.70
CA SER A 199 -25.68 0.63 29.87
C SER A 199 -24.36 -0.06 29.53
N TYR A 200 -23.26 0.50 30.04
CA TYR A 200 -21.92 -0.05 29.93
C TYR A 200 -21.44 -0.50 31.31
N LYS A 201 -20.80 -1.67 31.36
CA LYS A 201 -20.16 -2.19 32.58
C LYS A 201 -18.82 -2.83 32.23
N ASP A 202 -17.84 -2.70 33.12
CA ASP A 202 -16.55 -3.39 32.97
C ASP A 202 -16.00 -3.98 34.29
N SER A 203 -14.96 -4.80 34.14
CA SER A 203 -14.22 -5.45 35.23
C SER A 203 -13.46 -4.49 36.14
N SER A 204 -13.16 -3.29 35.66
CA SER A 204 -12.57 -2.20 36.46
C SER A 204 -13.60 -1.50 37.36
N GLY A 205 -14.87 -1.91 37.31
CA GLY A 205 -15.94 -1.41 38.16
C GLY A 205 -16.65 -0.18 37.60
N ASN A 206 -16.37 0.23 36.36
CA ASN A 206 -17.13 1.30 35.72
C ASN A 206 -18.53 0.80 35.39
N ASN A 207 -19.54 1.63 35.70
CA ASN A 207 -20.93 1.37 35.38
C ASN A 207 -21.58 2.68 34.90
N LEU A 208 -21.92 2.73 33.62
CA LEU A 208 -22.48 3.92 32.97
C LEU A 208 -23.87 3.62 32.43
N GLU A 209 -24.81 4.52 32.66
CA GLU A 209 -26.13 4.49 32.03
C GLU A 209 -26.29 5.72 31.12
N PHE A 210 -26.82 5.50 29.92
CA PHE A 210 -26.98 6.55 28.93
C PHE A 210 -28.45 6.93 28.78
N SER A 211 -28.75 8.22 29.00
CA SER A 211 -30.03 8.78 28.54
C SER A 211 -30.15 8.66 27.01
N ASN A 212 -31.37 8.56 26.48
CA ASN A 212 -31.61 8.53 25.03
C ASN A 212 -30.94 9.71 24.29
N LYS A 213 -30.90 10.90 24.92
CA LYS A 213 -30.25 12.09 24.37
C LYS A 213 -28.74 11.92 24.31
N SER A 214 -28.12 11.39 25.37
CA SER A 214 -26.67 11.13 25.42
C SER A 214 -26.28 10.06 24.42
N TRP A 215 -27.04 8.97 24.37
CA TRP A 215 -26.82 7.86 23.44
C TRP A 215 -26.87 8.33 21.98
N ARG A 216 -27.90 9.10 21.60
CA ARG A 216 -28.02 9.64 20.25
C ARG A 216 -26.82 10.50 19.84
N LYS A 217 -26.21 11.25 20.77
CA LYS A 217 -24.99 12.03 20.49
C LYS A 217 -23.77 11.14 20.26
N LEU A 218 -23.66 10.02 20.98
CA LEU A 218 -22.61 9.03 20.76
C LEU A 218 -22.78 8.38 19.38
N MET A 219 -23.99 7.94 19.05
CA MET A 219 -24.31 7.39 17.73
C MET A 219 -24.04 8.38 16.59
N GLN A 220 -24.34 9.67 16.76
CA GLN A 220 -24.03 10.71 15.77
C GLN A 220 -22.53 10.91 15.56
N ARG A 221 -21.71 10.65 16.58
CA ARG A 221 -20.26 10.85 16.53
C ARG A 221 -19.53 9.63 15.98
N HIS A 222 -19.99 8.44 16.36
CA HIS A 222 -19.30 7.19 16.07
C HIS A 222 -19.99 6.51 14.87
N GLY A 223 -21.30 6.28 14.93
CA GLY A 223 -22.08 5.81 13.78
C GLY A 223 -22.79 4.49 14.08
N SER A 224 -22.17 3.63 14.88
CA SER A 224 -22.76 2.39 15.37
C SER A 224 -22.54 2.19 16.87
N ASP A 225 -23.29 1.27 17.47
CA ASP A 225 -23.14 0.91 18.88
C ASP A 225 -21.86 0.09 19.12
N GLU A 226 -21.37 -0.66 18.12
CA GLU A 226 -20.03 -1.28 18.16
C GLU A 226 -18.93 -0.24 18.28
N GLU A 227 -18.98 0.83 17.48
CA GLU A 227 -17.94 1.87 17.54
C GLU A 227 -18.01 2.68 18.84
N VAL A 228 -19.20 2.93 19.36
CA VAL A 228 -19.37 3.52 20.70
C VAL A 228 -18.79 2.59 21.76
N PHE A 229 -19.07 1.29 21.68
CA PHE A 229 -18.54 0.32 22.64
C PHE A 229 -17.01 0.25 22.58
N TYR A 230 -16.44 0.12 21.38
CA TYR A 230 -14.99 0.15 21.16
C TYR A 230 -14.36 1.43 21.74
N TYR A 231 -14.99 2.59 21.52
CA TYR A 231 -14.55 3.86 22.10
C TYR A 231 -14.55 3.83 23.64
N LEU A 232 -15.64 3.34 24.26
CA LEU A 232 -15.76 3.27 25.72
C LEU A 232 -14.70 2.33 26.31
N VAL A 233 -14.58 1.15 25.74
CA VAL A 233 -13.62 0.12 26.12
C VAL A 233 -12.18 0.69 26.06
N LYS A 234 -11.78 1.29 24.94
CA LYS A 234 -10.45 1.92 24.80
C LYS A 234 -10.21 3.05 25.80
N LYS A 235 -11.24 3.84 26.08
CA LYS A 235 -11.14 5.00 26.98
C LYS A 235 -11.09 4.61 28.46
N LEU A 236 -11.80 3.56 28.86
CA LEU A 236 -12.01 3.20 30.26
C LEU A 236 -11.08 2.08 30.73
N LEU A 237 -10.71 1.16 29.84
CA LEU A 237 -9.83 0.03 30.16
C LEU A 237 -8.37 0.24 29.72
N LEU A 238 -8.06 1.35 29.03
CA LEU A 238 -6.71 1.82 28.72
C LEU A 238 -5.75 0.73 28.18
N PHE A 239 -6.16 0.00 27.15
CA PHE A 239 -5.27 -0.89 26.40
C PHE A 239 -4.91 -0.31 25.02
#